data_AF-D6X7I0-F1
#
_entry.id   AF-D6X7I0-F1
#
_cell.length_a   1.000
_cell.length_b   1.000
_cell.length_c   1.000
_cell.angle_alpha   90.00
_cell.angle_beta   90.00
_cell.angle_gamma   90.00
#
_symmetry.space_group_name_H-M   'P 1'
#
loop_
_entity.id
_entity.type
_entity.pdbx_description
1 polymer ?
#
loop_
_entity_poly.entity_id
_entity_poly.type
_entity_poly.pdbx_seq_one_letter_code
_entity_poly.pdbx_strand_id
1 'polypeptide(L)'
;MTTPPSGPDLGQDPNAVAVVGMACRFGPATSVEQLWDLLEQQRSGIRRYSTDELIALGHDPRTVRHEAFVPAGAVLEDADAFDAEFFGYSAQHAEWLDPQQRLLLEVAWHALEDAGFAPDATGLRTGVYASVGQPVHPPVRITELDAAGMMRFSSTDKDFAAGRISYKLGLTGPSMSVQSACSSTLVGLHLAAEALLAEECDLAVVAGASLHFPQAGYLAAPGMILSPSGECRPFDDTADGTVFGNGGGALVLRRLADALRDGDPVRAVLRGSAVGNDGARKMDYHAPSPEGQEAVIREALAVAGVDPHSVGCLETHGTGTPMGDPIEFAALERVYGGDRPHPAVIGSVKSVLGHLNTAAGVAGVIKAVLALEHATVPRQVPFTAPNRALGGTGNLRIASQDATADGWPVPDGPRRAAVSSFGIGGTNAHAVLEQAPPTIRPEQPPHAGQAGQNGPAEHAGQDAGDGPVRWALLSAHTETALRTWAGALAGPAGRLPLADVVHTLRTGRSHRRVRCALSAATPGELAVKLRALADGGDLAADAAPKDLQPWL
;
A
#
# COMPACT_ATOMS: atom_id res chain seq x y z
N MET A 1 16.11 37.20 -24.07
CA MET A 1 15.36 36.62 -22.94
C MET A 1 14.42 35.58 -23.52
N THR A 2 14.92 34.36 -23.64
CA THR A 2 14.14 33.19 -24.04
C THR A 2 13.30 32.77 -22.84
N THR A 3 11.98 32.77 -23.02
CA THR A 3 11.04 32.14 -22.09
C THR A 3 11.49 30.70 -21.81
N PRO A 4 11.50 30.25 -20.55
CA PRO A 4 11.76 28.84 -20.27
C PRO A 4 10.67 28.01 -20.96
N PRO A 5 10.99 26.79 -21.45
CA PRO A 5 9.97 25.89 -21.96
C PRO A 5 8.96 25.64 -20.83
N SER A 6 7.69 25.92 -21.11
CA SER A 6 6.58 25.45 -20.30
C SER A 6 6.74 23.94 -20.15
N GLY A 7 6.98 23.46 -18.93
CA GLY A 7 7.02 22.03 -18.63
C GLY A 7 5.73 21.34 -19.12
N PRO A 8 5.76 20.02 -19.34
CA PRO A 8 4.56 19.29 -19.73
C PRO A 8 3.46 19.57 -18.68
N ASP A 9 2.28 19.93 -19.16
CA ASP A 9 1.11 20.18 -18.33
C ASP A 9 0.70 18.87 -17.63
N LEU A 10 1.23 18.66 -16.42
CA LEU A 10 1.09 17.43 -15.63
C LEU A 10 -0.38 17.08 -15.33
N GLY A 11 -1.32 18.01 -15.54
CA GLY A 11 -2.75 17.82 -15.28
C GLY A 11 -3.60 17.47 -16.51
N GLN A 12 -3.03 17.40 -17.72
CA GLN A 12 -3.80 17.24 -18.97
C GLN A 12 -3.71 15.87 -19.64
N ASP A 13 -3.03 14.87 -19.08
CA ASP A 13 -3.07 13.52 -19.64
C ASP A 13 -4.42 12.85 -19.31
N PRO A 14 -5.34 12.71 -20.29
CA PRO A 14 -6.66 12.13 -20.05
C PRO A 14 -6.58 10.63 -19.67
N ASN A 15 -5.42 10.00 -19.87
CA ASN A 15 -5.21 8.58 -19.61
C ASN A 15 -4.48 8.31 -18.28
N ALA A 16 -4.29 9.32 -17.43
CA ALA A 16 -3.60 9.17 -16.15
C ALA A 16 -4.55 8.88 -14.98
N VAL A 17 -4.11 8.00 -14.08
CA VAL A 17 -4.83 7.63 -12.86
C VAL A 17 -4.01 8.04 -11.64
N ALA A 18 -4.62 8.73 -10.69
CA ALA A 18 -4.01 9.09 -9.42
C ALA A 18 -4.18 7.96 -8.39
N VAL A 19 -3.12 7.70 -7.62
CA VAL A 19 -3.23 7.04 -6.31
C VAL A 19 -3.58 8.13 -5.31
N VAL A 20 -4.77 8.05 -4.72
CA VAL A 20 -5.29 9.07 -3.78
C VAL A 20 -5.32 8.59 -2.34
N GLY A 21 -5.26 7.28 -2.08
CA GLY A 21 -5.13 6.77 -0.72
C GLY A 21 -4.50 5.39 -0.64
N MET A 22 -3.93 5.07 0.51
CA MET A 22 -3.29 3.80 0.77
C MET A 22 -3.39 3.39 2.24
N ALA A 23 -3.46 2.09 2.48
CA ALA A 23 -3.33 1.52 3.82
C ALA A 23 -2.70 0.13 3.77
N CYS A 24 -1.97 -0.25 4.82
CA CYS A 24 -1.38 -1.57 4.91
C CYS A 24 -1.17 -2.06 6.34
N ARG A 25 -1.15 -3.39 6.48
CA ARG A 25 -0.60 -4.12 7.63
C ARG A 25 0.28 -5.26 7.06
N PHE A 26 1.59 -5.14 7.16
CA PHE A 26 2.57 -6.10 6.64
C PHE A 26 3.59 -6.48 7.71
N GLY A 27 3.60 -7.76 8.12
CA GLY A 27 4.46 -8.24 9.19
C GLY A 27 4.42 -7.30 10.40
N PRO A 28 5.55 -6.71 10.83
CA PRO A 28 5.59 -5.80 11.97
C PRO A 28 5.07 -4.37 11.70
N ALA A 29 4.81 -3.99 10.45
CA ALA A 29 4.33 -2.65 10.11
C ALA A 29 2.79 -2.66 10.00
N THR A 30 2.09 -1.94 10.87
CA THR A 30 0.62 -1.89 10.89
C THR A 30 0.03 -0.61 10.27
N SER A 31 0.89 0.25 9.72
CA SER A 31 0.51 1.41 8.90
C SER A 31 1.55 1.68 7.81
N VAL A 32 1.21 2.59 6.90
CA VAL A 32 2.08 3.03 5.81
C VAL A 32 3.31 3.77 6.35
N GLU A 33 3.14 4.56 7.41
CA GLU A 33 4.22 5.27 8.09
C GLU A 33 5.18 4.28 8.77
N GLN A 34 4.65 3.27 9.46
CA GLN A 34 5.48 2.23 10.07
C GLN A 34 6.22 1.39 9.03
N LEU A 35 5.62 1.18 7.86
CA LEU A 35 6.30 0.54 6.74
C LEU A 35 7.48 1.41 6.27
N TRP A 36 7.28 2.71 6.12
CA TRP A 36 8.36 3.62 5.76
C TRP A 36 9.48 3.63 6.80
N ASP A 37 9.14 3.75 8.09
CA ASP A 37 10.10 3.70 9.19
C ASP A 37 10.92 2.40 9.16
N LEU A 38 10.28 1.25 8.89
CA LEU A 38 10.95 -0.05 8.77
C LEU A 38 11.96 -0.07 7.62
N LEU A 39 11.58 0.47 6.47
CA LEU A 39 12.42 0.56 5.26
C LEU A 39 13.59 1.53 5.44
N GLU A 40 13.33 2.72 5.99
CA GLU A 40 14.35 3.75 6.24
C GLU A 40 15.38 3.28 7.27
N GLN A 41 14.92 2.63 8.35
CA GLN A 41 15.78 2.05 9.38
C GLN A 41 16.52 0.79 8.93
N GLN A 42 16.31 0.32 7.69
CA GLN A 42 17.02 -0.82 7.12
C GLN A 42 16.83 -2.09 7.97
N ARG A 43 15.63 -2.29 8.51
CA ARG A 43 15.30 -3.45 9.34
C ARG A 43 14.52 -4.49 8.54
N SER A 44 14.87 -5.75 8.72
CA SER A 44 14.08 -6.87 8.20
C SER A 44 12.86 -7.12 9.10
N GLY A 45 11.68 -7.26 8.50
CA GLY A 45 10.49 -7.80 9.16
C GLY A 45 10.48 -9.33 9.23
N ILE A 46 11.33 -10.00 8.45
CA ILE A 46 11.59 -11.43 8.56
C ILE A 46 12.54 -11.65 9.74
N ARG A 47 12.15 -12.54 10.67
CA ARG A 47 13.00 -12.96 11.78
C ARG A 47 13.02 -14.47 11.93
N ARG A 48 13.98 -14.97 12.72
CA ARG A 48 14.02 -16.36 13.16
C ARG A 48 13.29 -16.52 14.49
N TYR A 49 12.71 -17.69 14.70
CA TYR A 49 11.91 -18.04 15.87
C TYR A 49 12.55 -19.22 16.61
N SER A 50 12.48 -19.19 17.93
CA SER A 50 12.82 -20.32 18.78
C SER A 50 11.78 -21.44 18.67
N THR A 51 12.14 -22.65 19.08
CA THR A 51 11.22 -23.80 19.13
C THR A 51 9.97 -23.49 19.96
N ASP A 52 10.13 -22.82 21.11
CA ASP A 52 9.01 -22.50 22.00
C ASP A 52 8.07 -21.47 21.37
N GLU A 53 8.61 -20.47 20.67
CA GLU A 53 7.79 -19.51 19.90
C GLU A 53 7.02 -20.21 18.77
N LEU A 54 7.63 -21.15 18.06
CA LEU A 54 6.97 -21.89 16.98
C LEU A 54 5.86 -22.80 17.51
N ILE A 55 6.07 -23.45 18.64
CA ILE A 55 5.04 -24.25 19.31
C ILE A 55 3.89 -23.32 19.76
N ALA A 56 4.19 -22.14 20.30
CA ALA A 56 3.18 -21.14 20.66
C ALA A 56 2.41 -20.61 19.45
N LEU A 57 3.02 -20.55 18.27
CA LEU A 57 2.38 -20.24 16.99
C LEU A 57 1.55 -21.41 16.41
N GLY A 58 1.53 -22.57 17.07
CA GLY A 58 0.70 -23.72 16.69
C GLY A 58 1.41 -24.80 15.88
N HIS A 59 2.75 -24.80 15.81
CA HIS A 59 3.48 -25.91 15.16
C HIS A 59 3.46 -27.20 15.98
N ASP A 60 3.36 -28.34 15.28
CA ASP A 60 3.65 -29.65 15.87
C ASP A 60 5.14 -29.74 16.23
N PRO A 61 5.51 -30.08 17.48
CA PRO A 61 6.92 -30.22 17.89
C PRO A 61 7.75 -31.18 17.03
N ARG A 62 7.12 -32.16 16.37
CA ARG A 62 7.79 -33.09 15.44
C ARG A 62 8.19 -32.40 14.14
N THR A 63 7.34 -31.50 13.64
CA THR A 63 7.63 -30.71 12.43
C THR A 63 8.81 -29.78 12.67
N VAL A 64 8.84 -29.09 13.81
CA VAL A 64 9.92 -28.16 14.18
C VAL A 64 11.28 -28.87 14.33
N ARG A 65 11.28 -30.16 14.67
CA ARG A 65 12.50 -30.99 14.81
C ARG A 65 13.01 -31.56 13.48
N HIS A 66 12.29 -31.37 12.38
CA HIS A 66 12.71 -31.86 11.07
C HIS A 66 13.98 -31.14 10.62
N GLU A 67 14.95 -31.86 10.04
CA GLU A 67 16.26 -31.28 9.66
C GLU A 67 16.14 -30.14 8.64
N ALA A 68 15.17 -30.25 7.74
CA ALA A 68 14.88 -29.26 6.71
C ALA A 68 13.94 -28.13 7.16
N PHE A 69 13.60 -28.08 8.46
CA PHE A 69 12.73 -27.04 8.99
C PHE A 69 13.47 -25.72 9.15
N VAL A 70 12.93 -24.67 8.53
CA VAL A 70 13.45 -23.31 8.57
C VAL A 70 12.56 -22.48 9.49
N PRO A 71 13.04 -22.07 10.68
CA PRO A 71 12.23 -21.36 11.67
C PRO A 71 12.17 -19.86 11.40
N ALA A 72 11.73 -19.45 10.21
CA ALA A 72 11.70 -18.04 9.79
C ALA A 72 10.33 -17.59 9.27
N GLY A 73 10.05 -16.31 9.38
CA GLY A 73 8.82 -15.70 8.83
C GLY A 73 8.68 -14.23 9.23
N ALA A 74 7.72 -13.55 8.59
CA ALA A 74 7.29 -12.20 8.97
C ALA A 74 5.88 -12.30 9.57
N VAL A 75 5.79 -12.39 10.89
CA VAL A 75 4.51 -12.51 11.61
C VAL A 75 3.82 -11.14 11.66
N LEU A 76 2.53 -11.15 11.32
CA LEU A 76 1.60 -10.07 11.60
C LEU A 76 0.97 -10.30 12.97
N GLU A 77 1.14 -9.33 13.87
CA GLU A 77 0.46 -9.31 15.16
C GLU A 77 -1.05 -9.10 14.97
N ASP A 78 -1.84 -9.78 15.80
CA ASP A 78 -3.30 -9.72 15.77
C ASP A 78 -3.88 -10.02 14.37
N ALA A 79 -3.29 -11.00 13.67
CA ALA A 79 -3.71 -11.38 12.31
C ALA A 79 -5.10 -12.05 12.25
N ASP A 80 -5.59 -12.56 13.38
CA ASP A 80 -6.92 -13.16 13.54
C ASP A 80 -7.91 -12.23 14.26
N ALA A 81 -7.46 -11.10 14.81
CA ALA A 81 -8.30 -10.09 15.42
C ALA A 81 -9.15 -9.34 14.37
N PHE A 82 -10.35 -8.93 14.77
CA PHE A 82 -11.29 -8.24 13.89
C PHE A 82 -12.40 -7.54 14.69
N ASP A 83 -12.71 -6.30 14.36
CA ASP A 83 -13.87 -5.58 14.91
C ASP A 83 -15.17 -6.03 14.23
N ALA A 84 -15.70 -7.18 14.67
CA ALA A 84 -16.88 -7.79 14.09
C ALA A 84 -18.12 -6.90 14.19
N GLU A 85 -18.35 -6.24 15.33
CA GLU A 85 -19.53 -5.39 15.55
C GLU A 85 -19.50 -4.17 14.62
N PHE A 86 -18.33 -3.55 14.46
CA PHE A 86 -18.15 -2.41 13.55
C PHE A 86 -18.57 -2.75 12.12
N PHE A 87 -18.19 -3.93 11.61
CA PHE A 87 -18.58 -4.39 10.27
C PHE A 87 -19.93 -5.14 10.24
N GLY A 88 -20.70 -5.14 11.33
CA GLY A 88 -22.02 -5.75 11.40
C GLY A 88 -22.01 -7.27 11.23
N TYR A 89 -21.06 -7.94 11.87
CA TYR A 89 -20.99 -9.39 12.00
C TYR A 89 -21.32 -9.82 13.43
N SER A 90 -21.99 -10.97 13.57
CA SER A 90 -22.03 -11.66 14.86
C SER A 90 -20.67 -12.30 15.15
N ALA A 91 -20.38 -12.57 16.42
CA ALA A 91 -19.15 -13.27 16.81
C ALA A 91 -19.00 -14.61 16.07
N GLN A 92 -20.09 -15.39 15.97
CA GLN A 92 -20.09 -16.68 15.27
C GLN A 92 -19.79 -16.53 13.77
N HIS A 93 -20.33 -15.51 13.09
CA HIS A 93 -20.03 -15.32 11.67
C HIS A 93 -18.60 -14.80 11.48
N ALA A 94 -18.14 -13.92 12.36
CA ALA A 94 -16.76 -13.45 12.33
C ALA A 94 -15.78 -14.61 12.46
N GLU A 95 -16.03 -15.61 13.33
CA GLU A 95 -15.20 -16.83 13.45
C GLU A 95 -15.07 -17.63 12.14
N TRP A 96 -16.12 -17.66 11.31
CA TRP A 96 -16.09 -18.35 10.02
C TRP A 96 -15.42 -17.55 8.90
N LEU A 97 -15.37 -16.23 9.03
CA LEU A 97 -14.80 -15.35 8.02
C LEU A 97 -13.28 -15.57 7.95
N ASP A 98 -12.74 -15.83 6.77
CA ASP A 98 -11.29 -15.96 6.61
C ASP A 98 -10.58 -14.71 7.13
N PRO A 99 -9.52 -14.83 7.97
CA PRO A 99 -8.78 -13.69 8.50
C PRO A 99 -8.26 -12.74 7.41
N GLN A 100 -7.97 -13.23 6.21
CA GLN A 100 -7.57 -12.40 5.08
C GLN A 100 -8.70 -11.47 4.64
N GLN A 101 -9.95 -11.95 4.68
CA GLN A 101 -11.13 -11.17 4.28
C GLN A 101 -11.54 -10.17 5.37
N ARG A 102 -11.26 -10.49 6.64
CA ARG A 102 -11.33 -9.54 7.78
C ARG A 102 -10.33 -8.39 7.58
N LEU A 103 -9.06 -8.75 7.35
CA LEU A 103 -7.99 -7.79 7.11
C LEU A 103 -8.28 -6.89 5.90
N LEU A 104 -8.80 -7.47 4.81
CA LEU A 104 -9.18 -6.71 3.61
C LEU A 104 -10.25 -5.65 3.89
N LEU A 105 -11.23 -5.93 4.75
CA LEU A 105 -12.24 -4.95 5.15
C LEU A 105 -11.62 -3.77 5.91
N GLU A 106 -10.71 -4.05 6.84
CA GLU A 106 -10.01 -3.03 7.61
C GLU A 106 -9.11 -2.16 6.73
N VAL A 107 -8.27 -2.76 5.87
CA VAL A 107 -7.35 -1.97 5.03
C VAL A 107 -8.10 -1.20 3.93
N ALA A 108 -9.20 -1.74 3.39
CA ALA A 108 -10.05 -0.99 2.44
C ALA A 108 -10.72 0.20 3.13
N TRP A 109 -11.21 0.02 4.36
CA TRP A 109 -11.74 1.10 5.19
C TRP A 109 -10.71 2.21 5.39
N HIS A 110 -9.52 1.85 5.89
CA HIS A 110 -8.46 2.83 6.16
C HIS A 110 -7.94 3.52 4.90
N ALA A 111 -7.85 2.81 3.76
CA ALA A 111 -7.39 3.42 2.51
C ALA A 111 -8.39 4.45 1.96
N LEU A 112 -9.70 4.23 2.15
CA LEU A 112 -10.74 5.20 1.80
C LEU A 112 -10.70 6.43 2.72
N GLU A 113 -10.48 6.23 4.03
CA GLU A 113 -10.29 7.34 4.96
C GLU A 113 -9.01 8.14 4.67
N ASP A 114 -7.93 7.46 4.28
CA ASP A 114 -6.69 8.09 3.83
C ASP A 114 -6.89 8.92 2.56
N ALA A 115 -7.70 8.42 1.62
CA ALA A 115 -8.11 9.14 0.41
C ALA A 115 -9.06 10.32 0.68
N GLY A 116 -9.51 10.53 1.93
CA GLY A 116 -10.43 11.60 2.28
C GLY A 116 -11.89 11.32 1.93
N PHE A 117 -12.28 10.05 1.76
CA PHE A 117 -13.66 9.64 1.52
C PHE A 117 -14.24 8.96 2.76
N ALA A 118 -15.51 9.24 3.07
CA ALA A 118 -16.27 8.46 4.04
C ALA A 118 -16.49 7.03 3.47
N PRO A 119 -15.94 5.96 4.06
CA PRO A 119 -15.84 4.67 3.37
C PRO A 119 -17.18 4.00 3.02
N ASP A 120 -18.23 4.26 3.79
CA ASP A 120 -19.59 3.74 3.58
C ASP A 120 -20.53 4.74 2.88
N ALA A 121 -20.00 5.89 2.46
CA ALA A 121 -20.76 6.98 1.87
C ALA A 121 -19.88 7.80 0.91
N THR A 122 -19.09 7.13 0.07
CA THR A 122 -18.17 7.81 -0.86
C THR A 122 -18.88 8.76 -1.83
N GLY A 123 -20.17 8.51 -2.09
CA GLY A 123 -20.98 9.27 -3.05
C GLY A 123 -20.62 8.99 -4.52
N LEU A 124 -19.73 8.02 -4.77
CA LEU A 124 -19.16 7.70 -6.08
C LEU A 124 -19.41 6.24 -6.44
N ARG A 125 -19.54 5.93 -7.74
CA ARG A 125 -19.55 4.54 -8.21
C ARG A 125 -18.17 3.96 -7.98
N THR A 126 -18.01 3.19 -6.92
CA THR A 126 -16.70 2.74 -6.45
C THR A 126 -16.49 1.27 -6.83
N GLY A 127 -15.50 1.00 -7.70
CA GLY A 127 -15.10 -0.36 -8.06
C GLY A 127 -14.21 -1.02 -7.00
N VAL A 128 -14.18 -2.35 -6.95
CA VAL A 128 -13.38 -3.14 -6.01
C VAL A 128 -12.71 -4.31 -6.74
N TYR A 129 -11.39 -4.35 -6.66
CA TYR A 129 -10.54 -5.38 -7.24
C TYR A 129 -9.71 -6.00 -6.13
N ALA A 130 -10.14 -7.15 -5.63
CA ALA A 130 -9.57 -7.74 -4.42
C ALA A 130 -8.91 -9.10 -4.70
N SER A 131 -7.94 -9.48 -3.87
CA SER A 131 -7.37 -10.83 -3.92
C SER A 131 -6.97 -11.32 -2.53
N VAL A 132 -7.18 -12.61 -2.29
CA VAL A 132 -6.68 -13.30 -1.09
C VAL A 132 -5.89 -14.54 -1.48
N GLY A 133 -5.00 -14.97 -0.59
CA GLY A 133 -4.22 -16.20 -0.71
C GLY A 133 -5.09 -17.46 -0.62
N GLN A 134 -4.48 -18.59 -0.28
CA GLN A 134 -5.27 -19.79 0.01
C GLN A 134 -6.13 -19.57 1.27
N PRO A 135 -7.36 -20.10 1.33
CA PRO A 135 -8.15 -20.00 2.55
C PRO A 135 -7.42 -20.64 3.73
N VAL A 136 -7.46 -19.97 4.88
CA VAL A 136 -6.86 -20.46 6.13
C VAL A 136 -7.72 -21.56 6.73
N HIS A 137 -9.04 -21.40 6.65
CA HIS A 137 -9.99 -22.41 7.11
C HIS A 137 -10.09 -23.58 6.12
N PRO A 138 -10.40 -24.80 6.61
CA PRO A 138 -10.63 -25.94 5.73
C PRO A 138 -11.72 -25.67 4.70
N PRO A 139 -11.58 -26.19 3.46
CA PRO A 139 -12.59 -26.03 2.44
C PRO A 139 -13.89 -26.73 2.86
N VAL A 140 -15.02 -26.06 2.64
CA VAL A 140 -16.35 -26.64 2.84
C VAL A 140 -16.64 -27.62 1.71
N ARG A 141 -17.01 -28.85 2.04
CA ARG A 141 -17.31 -29.88 1.03
C ARG A 141 -18.73 -29.70 0.50
N ILE A 142 -18.97 -30.12 -0.74
CA ILE A 142 -20.32 -30.10 -1.35
C ILE A 142 -21.34 -30.88 -0.49
N THR A 143 -20.91 -31.94 0.17
CA THR A 143 -21.74 -32.75 1.09
C THR A 143 -22.12 -32.03 2.38
N GLU A 144 -21.55 -30.86 2.65
CA GLU A 144 -21.78 -30.03 3.84
C GLU A 144 -22.56 -28.74 3.51
N LEU A 145 -22.98 -28.54 2.25
CA LEU A 145 -23.68 -27.33 1.78
C LEU A 145 -25.17 -27.31 2.17
N ASP A 146 -25.46 -27.29 3.47
CA ASP A 146 -26.71 -26.75 3.98
C ASP A 146 -26.64 -25.20 4.08
N ALA A 147 -27.64 -24.56 4.70
CA ALA A 147 -27.64 -23.10 4.86
C ALA A 147 -26.40 -22.56 5.62
N ALA A 148 -25.98 -23.25 6.69
CA ALA A 148 -24.79 -22.87 7.45
C ALA A 148 -23.50 -23.23 6.69
N GLY A 149 -23.51 -24.32 5.93
CA GLY A 149 -22.46 -24.70 4.99
C GLY A 149 -22.24 -23.64 3.92
N MET A 150 -23.30 -23.12 3.31
CA MET A 150 -23.22 -22.04 2.33
C MET A 150 -22.65 -20.74 2.93
N MET A 151 -23.05 -20.40 4.16
CA MET A 151 -22.47 -19.26 4.87
C MET A 151 -20.98 -19.46 5.13
N ARG A 152 -20.56 -20.65 5.57
CA ARG A 152 -19.13 -20.96 5.78
C ARG A 152 -18.34 -20.93 4.47
N PHE A 153 -18.88 -21.51 3.40
CA PHE A 153 -18.25 -21.52 2.08
C PHE A 153 -17.99 -20.11 1.58
N SER A 154 -19.04 -19.27 1.54
CA SER A 154 -18.89 -17.88 1.11
C SER A 154 -17.95 -17.07 2.00
N SER A 155 -17.84 -17.42 3.29
CA SER A 155 -16.96 -16.77 4.28
C SER A 155 -15.48 -17.07 4.10
N THR A 156 -15.11 -18.11 3.34
CA THR A 156 -13.72 -18.53 3.19
C THR A 156 -13.24 -18.51 1.76
N ASP A 157 -14.13 -18.71 0.79
CA ASP A 157 -13.77 -18.78 -0.62
C ASP A 157 -13.30 -17.41 -1.16
N LYS A 158 -12.34 -17.46 -2.08
CA LYS A 158 -11.65 -16.30 -2.63
C LYS A 158 -12.54 -15.44 -3.51
N ASP A 159 -13.56 -16.04 -4.13
CA ASP A 159 -14.45 -15.37 -5.08
C ASP A 159 -15.30 -14.29 -4.40
N PHE A 160 -15.47 -14.37 -3.08
CA PHE A 160 -16.30 -13.44 -2.31
C PHE A 160 -15.52 -12.26 -1.70
N ALA A 161 -14.19 -12.20 -1.86
CA ALA A 161 -13.38 -11.16 -1.24
C ALA A 161 -13.78 -9.75 -1.68
N ALA A 162 -13.86 -9.49 -2.99
CA ALA A 162 -14.24 -8.17 -3.51
C ALA A 162 -15.71 -7.85 -3.20
N GLY A 163 -16.60 -8.81 -3.48
CA GLY A 163 -18.04 -8.64 -3.24
C GLY A 163 -18.37 -8.34 -1.78
N ARG A 164 -17.60 -8.87 -0.83
CA ARG A 164 -17.78 -8.57 0.60
C ARG A 164 -17.39 -7.15 0.96
N ILE A 165 -16.28 -6.64 0.42
CA ILE A 165 -15.93 -5.22 0.59
C ILE A 165 -17.04 -4.35 0.02
N SER A 166 -17.46 -4.61 -1.22
CA SER A 166 -18.55 -3.85 -1.85
C SER A 166 -19.84 -3.87 -1.04
N TYR A 167 -20.25 -5.05 -0.56
CA TYR A 167 -21.45 -5.21 0.24
C TYR A 167 -21.38 -4.46 1.58
N LYS A 168 -20.26 -4.59 2.31
CA LYS A 168 -20.12 -3.98 3.64
C LYS A 168 -19.91 -2.48 3.62
N LEU A 169 -19.34 -1.95 2.53
CA LEU A 169 -19.07 -0.53 2.36
C LEU A 169 -20.06 0.17 1.42
N GLY A 170 -21.07 -0.53 0.90
CA GLY A 170 -22.08 0.06 0.02
C GLY A 170 -21.55 0.54 -1.35
N LEU A 171 -20.49 -0.10 -1.86
CA LEU A 171 -19.81 0.31 -3.10
C LEU A 171 -20.46 -0.34 -4.32
N THR A 172 -20.74 0.46 -5.35
CA THR A 172 -21.65 0.09 -6.46
C THR A 172 -20.98 0.01 -7.85
N GLY A 173 -19.65 0.12 -7.93
CA GLY A 173 -18.91 -0.09 -9.18
C GLY A 173 -18.61 -1.58 -9.46
N PRO A 174 -17.79 -1.89 -10.48
CA PRO A 174 -17.34 -3.26 -10.76
C PRO A 174 -16.72 -3.90 -9.52
N SER A 175 -17.08 -5.15 -9.20
CA SER A 175 -16.57 -5.85 -8.02
C SER A 175 -16.12 -7.26 -8.41
N MET A 176 -14.82 -7.51 -8.35
CA MET A 176 -14.26 -8.79 -8.79
C MET A 176 -13.04 -9.22 -7.97
N SER A 177 -13.01 -10.51 -7.64
CA SER A 177 -11.83 -11.16 -7.09
C SER A 177 -10.86 -11.53 -8.21
N VAL A 178 -9.61 -11.05 -8.12
CA VAL A 178 -8.58 -11.24 -9.15
C VAL A 178 -7.55 -12.26 -8.68
N GLN A 179 -7.31 -13.31 -9.47
CA GLN A 179 -6.39 -14.40 -9.11
C GLN A 179 -5.42 -14.68 -10.26
N SER A 180 -4.19 -14.20 -10.11
CA SER A 180 -3.05 -14.49 -11.00
C SER A 180 -1.79 -14.83 -10.21
N ALA A 181 -1.96 -15.51 -9.07
CA ALA A 181 -0.91 -15.81 -8.10
C ALA A 181 -0.18 -14.54 -7.62
N CYS A 182 1.14 -14.48 -7.70
CA CYS A 182 1.95 -13.39 -7.16
C CYS A 182 1.66 -12.03 -7.82
N SER A 183 1.12 -12.02 -9.04
CA SER A 183 0.74 -10.79 -9.76
C SER A 183 -0.66 -10.29 -9.44
N SER A 184 -1.47 -10.99 -8.63
CA SER A 184 -2.91 -10.71 -8.45
C SER A 184 -3.26 -9.25 -8.21
N THR A 185 -2.62 -8.59 -7.24
CA THR A 185 -2.92 -7.18 -6.93
C THR A 185 -2.41 -6.20 -7.98
N LEU A 186 -1.33 -6.50 -8.70
CA LEU A 186 -0.84 -5.62 -9.77
C LEU A 186 -1.69 -5.76 -11.04
N VAL A 187 -2.24 -6.95 -11.31
CA VAL A 187 -3.30 -7.14 -12.30
C VAL A 187 -4.59 -6.42 -11.86
N GLY A 188 -4.94 -6.48 -10.57
CA GLY A 188 -6.05 -5.71 -10.01
C GLY A 188 -5.89 -4.20 -10.18
N LEU A 189 -4.66 -3.68 -10.02
CA LEU A 189 -4.32 -2.27 -10.31
C LEU A 189 -4.58 -1.93 -11.77
N HIS A 190 -4.12 -2.77 -12.70
CA HIS A 190 -4.35 -2.59 -14.14
C HIS A 190 -5.85 -2.56 -14.47
N LEU A 191 -6.63 -3.54 -14.01
CA LEU A 191 -8.07 -3.60 -14.26
C LEU A 191 -8.83 -2.41 -13.65
N ALA A 192 -8.43 -1.96 -12.46
CA ALA A 192 -9.01 -0.79 -11.82
C ALA A 192 -8.73 0.50 -12.61
N ALA A 193 -7.51 0.65 -13.12
CA ALA A 193 -7.14 1.77 -13.96
C ALA A 193 -7.95 1.78 -15.27
N GLU A 194 -8.05 0.64 -15.95
CA GLU A 194 -8.86 0.50 -17.17
C GLU A 194 -10.33 0.85 -16.92
N ALA A 195 -10.94 0.36 -15.84
CA ALA A 195 -12.33 0.66 -15.50
C ALA A 195 -12.57 2.15 -15.17
N LEU A 196 -11.60 2.82 -14.54
CA LEU A 196 -11.66 4.26 -14.31
C LEU A 196 -11.57 5.04 -15.63
N LEU A 197 -10.64 4.67 -16.52
CA LEU A 197 -10.45 5.30 -17.82
C LEU A 197 -11.62 5.05 -18.78
N ALA A 198 -12.26 3.88 -18.67
CA ALA A 198 -13.49 3.54 -19.38
C ALA A 198 -14.76 4.11 -18.73
N GLU A 199 -14.64 4.89 -17.66
CA GLU A 199 -15.75 5.50 -16.90
C GLU A 199 -16.78 4.50 -16.34
N GLU A 200 -16.39 3.25 -16.14
CA GLU A 200 -17.21 2.21 -15.49
C GLU A 200 -17.37 2.48 -13.98
N CYS A 201 -16.37 3.15 -13.39
CA CYS A 201 -16.40 3.66 -12.03
C CYS A 201 -15.76 5.06 -11.93
N ASP A 202 -15.97 5.72 -10.81
CA ASP A 202 -15.45 7.07 -10.51
C ASP A 202 -14.37 7.05 -9.42
N LEU A 203 -14.30 5.94 -8.70
CA LEU A 203 -13.31 5.61 -7.67
C LEU A 203 -13.04 4.10 -7.76
N ALA A 204 -11.84 3.64 -7.44
CA ALA A 204 -11.56 2.21 -7.40
C ALA A 204 -10.70 1.83 -6.19
N VAL A 205 -11.04 0.73 -5.53
CA VAL A 205 -10.25 0.12 -4.45
C VAL A 205 -9.56 -1.11 -5.01
N VAL A 206 -8.24 -1.17 -4.87
CA VAL A 206 -7.43 -2.35 -5.18
C VAL A 206 -6.88 -2.89 -3.88
N ALA A 207 -7.21 -4.13 -3.51
CA ALA A 207 -6.81 -4.67 -2.21
C ALA A 207 -6.28 -6.10 -2.31
N GLY A 208 -5.33 -6.45 -1.46
CA GLY A 208 -4.82 -7.82 -1.40
C GLY A 208 -4.37 -8.21 0.00
N ALA A 209 -4.62 -9.46 0.38
CA ALA A 209 -4.10 -10.04 1.60
C ALA A 209 -3.52 -11.44 1.35
N SER A 210 -2.52 -11.80 2.14
CA SER A 210 -1.94 -13.14 2.19
C SER A 210 -1.57 -13.44 3.64
N LEU A 211 -2.24 -14.39 4.26
CA LEU A 211 -1.95 -14.86 5.62
C LEU A 211 -1.81 -16.38 5.61
N HIS A 212 -0.87 -16.89 6.41
CA HIS A 212 -0.64 -18.31 6.60
C HIS A 212 -0.70 -18.65 8.09
N PHE A 213 -1.20 -19.83 8.46
CA PHE A 213 -1.22 -20.27 9.85
C PHE A 213 -0.68 -21.71 9.95
N PRO A 214 0.32 -21.98 10.81
CA PRO A 214 1.15 -21.04 11.57
C PRO A 214 1.87 -19.99 10.69
N GLN A 215 2.06 -18.77 11.21
CA GLN A 215 2.54 -17.61 10.43
C GLN A 215 4.06 -17.60 10.10
N ALA A 216 4.87 -18.41 10.78
CA ALA A 216 6.31 -18.52 10.54
C ALA A 216 6.72 -19.98 10.61
N GLY A 217 7.81 -20.37 9.95
CA GLY A 217 8.28 -21.74 9.94
C GLY A 217 7.79 -22.54 8.73
N TYR A 218 8.70 -23.19 8.01
CA TYR A 218 8.39 -23.99 6.83
C TYR A 218 9.46 -25.05 6.57
N LEU A 219 9.15 -26.00 5.68
CA LEU A 219 10.14 -26.98 5.20
C LEU A 219 10.75 -26.48 3.90
N ALA A 220 12.08 -26.32 3.89
CA ALA A 220 12.81 -26.07 2.66
C ALA A 220 13.18 -27.40 1.99
N ALA A 221 13.14 -27.45 0.66
CA ALA A 221 13.55 -28.62 -0.10
C ALA A 221 14.45 -28.20 -1.26
N PRO A 222 15.48 -29.00 -1.60
CA PRO A 222 16.34 -28.72 -2.75
C PRO A 222 15.54 -28.53 -4.03
N GLY A 223 15.84 -27.47 -4.79
CA GLY A 223 15.17 -27.16 -6.06
C GLY A 223 13.78 -26.51 -5.93
N MET A 224 13.30 -26.25 -4.73
CA MET A 224 12.06 -25.51 -4.49
C MET A 224 12.34 -24.01 -4.26
N ILE A 225 11.27 -23.20 -4.26
CA ILE A 225 11.37 -21.73 -4.16
C ILE A 225 11.68 -21.22 -2.74
N LEU A 226 11.50 -22.04 -1.70
CA LEU A 226 11.63 -21.61 -0.31
C LEU A 226 13.09 -21.57 0.13
N SER A 227 13.50 -20.44 0.72
CA SER A 227 14.88 -20.20 1.17
C SER A 227 15.29 -21.14 2.32
N PRO A 228 16.35 -21.94 2.18
CA PRO A 228 16.95 -22.67 3.30
C PRO A 228 17.56 -21.74 4.36
N SER A 229 18.10 -20.59 3.97
CA SER A 229 18.68 -19.61 4.90
C SER A 229 17.62 -18.88 5.73
N GLY A 230 16.36 -18.87 5.31
CA GLY A 230 15.29 -18.18 6.04
C GLY A 230 15.21 -16.68 5.76
N GLU A 231 15.83 -16.22 4.67
CA GLU A 231 15.87 -14.81 4.28
C GLU A 231 15.55 -14.68 2.78
N CYS A 232 15.00 -13.55 2.37
CA CYS A 232 14.81 -13.21 0.96
C CYS A 232 15.88 -12.20 0.57
N ARG A 233 16.80 -12.56 -0.34
CA ARG A 233 17.93 -11.69 -0.76
C ARG A 233 17.92 -11.42 -2.26
N PRO A 234 16.96 -10.63 -2.78
CA PRO A 234 16.85 -10.40 -4.22
C PRO A 234 18.17 -9.90 -4.83
N PHE A 235 18.64 -10.54 -5.90
CA PHE A 235 19.84 -10.16 -6.64
C PHE A 235 21.17 -10.25 -5.89
N ASP A 236 21.20 -10.84 -4.68
CA ASP A 236 22.42 -11.06 -3.92
C ASP A 236 23.17 -12.34 -4.36
N ASP A 237 24.50 -12.38 -4.25
CA ASP A 237 25.32 -13.57 -4.57
C ASP A 237 24.96 -14.80 -3.72
N THR A 238 24.30 -14.59 -2.58
CA THR A 238 23.83 -15.64 -1.66
C THR A 238 22.31 -15.84 -1.69
N ALA A 239 21.62 -15.33 -2.71
CA ALA A 239 20.20 -15.56 -2.94
C ALA A 239 19.90 -17.07 -3.10
N ASP A 240 19.08 -17.63 -2.21
CA ASP A 240 18.81 -19.07 -2.12
C ASP A 240 17.31 -19.43 -2.06
N GLY A 241 16.43 -18.45 -2.29
CA GLY A 241 14.99 -18.61 -2.32
C GLY A 241 14.22 -17.45 -1.69
N THR A 242 12.92 -17.65 -1.51
CA THR A 242 12.00 -16.70 -0.87
C THR A 242 11.54 -17.18 0.51
N VAL A 243 11.09 -16.23 1.32
CA VAL A 243 10.32 -16.46 2.55
C VAL A 243 8.92 -15.93 2.32
N PHE A 244 7.86 -16.65 2.65
CA PHE A 244 6.51 -16.08 2.58
C PHE A 244 6.28 -15.09 3.74
N GLY A 245 5.67 -13.96 3.40
CA GLY A 245 5.26 -12.94 4.37
C GLY A 245 3.78 -13.06 4.73
N ASN A 246 3.36 -12.31 5.75
CA ASN A 246 1.96 -12.20 6.16
C ASN A 246 1.53 -10.72 6.15
N GLY A 247 0.37 -10.45 5.57
CA GLY A 247 -0.22 -9.11 5.60
C GLY A 247 -1.14 -8.80 4.44
N GLY A 248 -1.59 -7.55 4.39
CA GLY A 248 -2.47 -7.04 3.37
C GLY A 248 -2.45 -5.52 3.27
N GLY A 249 -2.87 -5.02 2.12
CA GLY A 249 -2.92 -3.60 1.84
C GLY A 249 -3.96 -3.25 0.79
N ALA A 250 -4.29 -1.96 0.71
CA ALA A 250 -5.23 -1.41 -0.23
C ALA A 250 -4.74 -0.08 -0.80
N LEU A 251 -5.16 0.20 -2.03
CA LEU A 251 -4.98 1.45 -2.75
C LEU A 251 -6.35 1.99 -3.14
N VAL A 252 -6.49 3.31 -3.15
CA VAL A 252 -7.63 4.01 -3.72
C VAL A 252 -7.14 4.80 -4.93
N LEU A 253 -7.83 4.58 -6.06
CA LEU A 253 -7.49 5.15 -7.35
C LEU A 253 -8.62 6.05 -7.84
N ARG A 254 -8.22 7.10 -8.57
CA ARG A 254 -9.14 8.03 -9.23
C ARG A 254 -8.56 8.49 -10.56
N ARG A 255 -9.39 8.85 -11.54
CA ARG A 255 -8.88 9.58 -12.72
C ARG A 255 -8.14 10.84 -12.25
N LEU A 256 -6.95 11.10 -12.78
CA LEU A 256 -6.13 12.23 -12.33
C LEU A 256 -6.86 13.57 -12.47
N ALA A 257 -7.55 13.77 -13.59
CA ALA A 257 -8.34 14.98 -13.83
C ALA A 257 -9.43 15.21 -12.78
N ASP A 258 -10.11 14.14 -12.34
CA ASP A 258 -11.14 14.22 -11.30
C ASP A 258 -10.52 14.49 -9.91
N ALA A 259 -9.40 13.83 -9.60
CA ALA A 259 -8.67 14.04 -8.36
C ALA A 259 -8.19 15.49 -8.23
N LEU A 260 -7.63 16.06 -9.29
CA LEU A 260 -7.18 17.45 -9.31
C LEU A 260 -8.35 18.45 -9.24
N ARG A 261 -9.45 18.17 -9.95
CA ARG A 261 -10.66 19.00 -9.92
C ARG A 261 -11.25 19.09 -8.51
N ASP A 262 -11.31 17.95 -7.83
CA ASP A 262 -12.02 17.83 -6.55
C ASP A 262 -11.10 18.05 -5.34
N GLY A 263 -9.79 18.22 -5.58
CA GLY A 263 -8.81 18.53 -4.55
C GLY A 263 -8.37 17.34 -3.71
N ASP A 264 -8.41 16.13 -4.29
CA ASP A 264 -7.98 14.91 -3.62
C ASP A 264 -6.46 14.92 -3.32
N PRO A 265 -6.02 14.17 -2.29
CA PRO A 265 -4.61 14.03 -1.97
C PRO A 265 -3.92 13.09 -2.99
N VAL A 266 -3.50 13.63 -4.14
CA VAL A 266 -2.72 12.86 -5.13
C VAL A 266 -1.34 12.52 -4.54
N ARG A 267 -1.12 11.23 -4.26
CA ARG A 267 0.14 10.70 -3.72
C ARG A 267 1.14 10.34 -4.82
N ALA A 268 0.64 9.77 -5.91
CA ALA A 268 1.40 9.47 -7.12
C ALA A 268 0.47 9.36 -8.33
N VAL A 269 1.04 9.35 -9.53
CA VAL A 269 0.31 9.16 -10.79
C VAL A 269 0.73 7.84 -11.44
N LEU A 270 -0.22 6.93 -11.64
CA LEU A 270 -0.08 5.79 -12.54
C LEU A 270 -0.19 6.27 -13.98
N ARG A 271 0.95 6.32 -14.67
CA ARG A 271 1.04 6.77 -16.08
C ARG A 271 0.64 5.68 -17.06
N GLY A 272 0.90 4.41 -16.71
CA GLY A 272 0.53 3.28 -17.54
C GLY A 272 0.81 1.96 -16.83
N SER A 273 0.11 0.92 -17.25
CA SER A 273 0.32 -0.45 -16.80
C SER A 273 0.04 -1.43 -17.93
N ALA A 274 0.61 -2.63 -17.85
CA ALA A 274 0.35 -3.71 -18.79
C ALA A 274 0.31 -5.06 -18.07
N VAL A 275 -0.44 -5.99 -18.66
CA VAL A 275 -0.55 -7.39 -18.21
C VAL A 275 -0.34 -8.30 -19.42
N GLY A 276 0.57 -9.26 -19.29
CA GLY A 276 0.90 -10.22 -20.35
C GLY A 276 0.98 -11.66 -19.84
N ASN A 277 1.11 -12.61 -20.75
CA ASN A 277 1.38 -14.01 -20.39
C ASN A 277 2.57 -14.60 -21.17
N ASP A 278 3.38 -15.38 -20.49
CA ASP A 278 4.54 -16.07 -21.07
C ASP A 278 4.13 -17.08 -22.17
N GLY A 279 2.93 -17.65 -22.08
CA GLY A 279 2.47 -18.72 -22.94
C GLY A 279 3.40 -19.94 -22.84
N ALA A 280 3.77 -20.52 -23.98
CA ALA A 280 4.70 -21.65 -24.06
C ALA A 280 6.18 -21.23 -24.16
N ARG A 281 6.51 -19.93 -24.02
CA ARG A 281 7.87 -19.38 -24.17
C ARG A 281 8.73 -19.54 -22.89
N LYS A 282 8.53 -20.64 -22.17
CA LYS A 282 9.18 -20.96 -20.89
C LYS A 282 9.52 -22.44 -20.84
N MET A 283 10.53 -22.82 -20.07
CA MET A 283 11.04 -24.20 -20.03
C MET A 283 10.00 -25.19 -19.49
N ASP A 284 9.23 -24.78 -18.49
CA ASP A 284 8.14 -25.53 -17.89
C ASP A 284 7.06 -24.57 -17.38
N TYR A 285 6.01 -25.07 -16.71
CA TYR A 285 4.90 -24.24 -16.24
C TYR A 285 5.29 -23.22 -15.16
N HIS A 286 6.29 -23.53 -14.33
CA HIS A 286 6.71 -22.74 -13.17
C HIS A 286 7.87 -21.79 -13.50
N ALA A 287 8.63 -22.07 -14.55
CA ALA A 287 9.75 -21.23 -15.00
C ALA A 287 9.25 -19.87 -15.55
N PRO A 288 9.93 -18.74 -15.25
CA PRO A 288 9.63 -17.46 -15.87
C PRO A 288 10.14 -17.38 -17.32
N SER A 289 9.57 -16.47 -18.13
CA SER A 289 10.07 -16.14 -19.47
C SER A 289 10.74 -14.76 -19.50
N PRO A 290 12.05 -14.66 -19.82
CA PRO A 290 12.71 -13.37 -20.02
C PRO A 290 12.01 -12.51 -21.09
N GLU A 291 11.59 -13.12 -22.20
CA GLU A 291 10.92 -12.43 -23.30
C GLU A 291 9.49 -11.98 -22.93
N GLY A 292 8.80 -12.77 -22.09
CA GLY A 292 7.50 -12.41 -21.53
C GLY A 292 7.57 -11.21 -20.58
N GLN A 293 8.61 -11.16 -19.74
CA GLN A 293 8.88 -10.03 -18.86
C GLN A 293 9.29 -8.79 -19.65
N GLU A 294 10.20 -8.92 -20.62
CA GLU A 294 10.58 -7.80 -21.50
C GLU A 294 9.37 -7.21 -22.22
N ALA A 295 8.50 -8.07 -22.79
CA ALA A 295 7.33 -7.62 -23.53
C ALA A 295 6.37 -6.79 -22.67
N VAL A 296 6.01 -7.26 -21.46
CA VAL A 296 5.09 -6.53 -20.59
C VAL A 296 5.69 -5.21 -20.09
N ILE A 297 7.01 -5.17 -19.84
CA ILE A 297 7.70 -3.94 -19.42
C ILE A 297 7.64 -2.91 -20.55
N ARG A 298 7.98 -3.31 -21.79
CA ARG A 298 7.94 -2.41 -22.95
C ARG A 298 6.53 -1.91 -23.24
N GLU A 299 5.53 -2.77 -23.10
CA GLU A 299 4.12 -2.41 -23.28
C GLU A 299 3.67 -1.36 -22.25
N ALA A 300 3.95 -1.57 -20.96
CA ALA A 300 3.60 -0.60 -19.92
C ALA A 300 4.28 0.76 -20.13
N LEU A 301 5.55 0.78 -20.56
CA LEU A 301 6.26 2.03 -20.91
C LEU A 301 5.64 2.72 -22.12
N ALA A 302 5.24 1.95 -23.14
CA ALA A 302 4.58 2.48 -24.33
C ALA A 302 3.20 3.07 -24.00
N VAL A 303 2.38 2.37 -23.20
CA VAL A 303 1.10 2.87 -22.68
C VAL A 303 1.31 4.15 -21.87
N ALA A 304 2.36 4.18 -21.03
CA ALA A 304 2.69 5.36 -20.23
C ALA A 304 3.24 6.55 -21.03
N GLY A 305 3.69 6.33 -22.28
CA GLY A 305 4.43 7.34 -23.05
C GLY A 305 5.73 7.77 -22.37
N VAL A 306 6.38 6.86 -21.63
CA VAL A 306 7.55 7.14 -20.80
C VAL A 306 8.81 6.54 -21.42
N ASP A 307 9.86 7.35 -21.54
CA ASP A 307 11.21 6.86 -21.87
C ASP A 307 11.76 6.02 -20.69
N PRO A 308 12.17 4.75 -20.90
CA PRO A 308 12.79 3.95 -19.85
C PRO A 308 13.99 4.62 -19.17
N HIS A 309 14.74 5.49 -19.86
CA HIS A 309 15.90 6.18 -19.28
C HIS A 309 15.51 7.23 -18.22
N SER A 310 14.24 7.63 -18.18
CA SER A 310 13.69 8.54 -17.17
C SER A 310 13.19 7.83 -15.90
N VAL A 311 13.06 6.50 -15.93
CA VAL A 311 12.68 5.71 -14.74
C VAL A 311 13.92 5.52 -13.87
N GLY A 312 13.90 6.09 -12.66
CA GLY A 312 15.05 6.09 -11.75
C GLY A 312 15.00 5.00 -10.68
N CYS A 313 13.84 4.40 -10.43
CA CYS A 313 13.66 3.34 -9.43
C CYS A 313 12.80 2.20 -9.98
N LEU A 314 13.19 0.96 -9.70
CA LEU A 314 12.48 -0.25 -10.08
C LEU A 314 12.21 -1.09 -8.82
N GLU A 315 10.94 -1.16 -8.43
CA GLU A 315 10.45 -2.14 -7.48
C GLU A 315 10.16 -3.45 -8.22
N THR A 316 11.10 -4.37 -8.13
CA THR A 316 11.13 -5.62 -8.89
C THR A 316 10.20 -6.67 -8.28
N HIS A 317 9.92 -7.72 -9.06
CA HIS A 317 9.36 -8.94 -8.50
C HIS A 317 10.33 -9.58 -7.50
N GLY A 318 11.64 -9.63 -7.81
CA GLY A 318 12.77 -9.83 -6.92
C GLY A 318 12.49 -10.81 -5.79
N THR A 319 12.55 -12.11 -6.09
CA THR A 319 12.15 -13.17 -5.15
C THR A 319 13.32 -13.78 -4.38
N GLY A 320 14.57 -13.41 -4.71
CA GLY A 320 15.74 -14.03 -4.10
C GLY A 320 15.97 -15.44 -4.63
N THR A 321 15.33 -15.83 -5.74
CA THR A 321 15.46 -17.19 -6.28
C THR A 321 16.65 -17.27 -7.24
N PRO A 322 17.48 -18.34 -7.17
CA PRO A 322 18.66 -18.48 -8.04
C PRO A 322 18.35 -18.44 -9.54
N MET A 323 17.14 -18.84 -9.94
CA MET A 323 16.69 -18.82 -11.34
C MET A 323 15.95 -17.53 -11.69
N GLY A 324 15.06 -17.04 -10.83
CA GLY A 324 14.19 -15.91 -11.13
C GLY A 324 14.94 -14.59 -11.21
N ASP A 325 15.85 -14.34 -10.26
CA ASP A 325 16.54 -13.05 -10.17
C ASP A 325 17.42 -12.75 -11.41
N PRO A 326 18.24 -13.70 -11.95
CA PRO A 326 18.97 -13.45 -13.19
C PRO A 326 18.07 -13.24 -14.42
N ILE A 327 16.92 -13.94 -14.48
CA ILE A 327 15.97 -13.79 -15.59
C ILE A 327 15.33 -12.40 -15.58
N GLU A 328 14.88 -11.95 -14.40
CA GLU A 328 14.31 -10.62 -14.23
C GLU A 328 15.33 -9.53 -14.51
N PHE A 329 16.54 -9.66 -13.96
CA PHE A 329 17.61 -8.70 -14.21
C PHE A 329 17.94 -8.58 -15.71
N ALA A 330 18.02 -9.70 -16.43
CA ALA A 330 18.29 -9.70 -17.87
C ALA A 330 17.15 -9.06 -18.69
N ALA A 331 15.89 -9.19 -18.28
CA ALA A 331 14.77 -8.50 -18.91
C ALA A 331 14.84 -6.98 -18.64
N LEU A 332 15.15 -6.58 -17.40
CA LEU A 332 15.33 -5.19 -17.04
C LEU A 332 16.50 -4.53 -17.78
N GLU A 333 17.67 -5.18 -17.87
CA GLU A 333 18.84 -4.66 -18.61
C GLU A 333 18.53 -4.42 -20.09
N ARG A 334 17.69 -5.24 -20.73
CA ARG A 334 17.30 -5.04 -22.14
C ARG A 334 16.38 -3.83 -22.37
N VAL A 335 15.62 -3.42 -21.35
CA VAL A 335 14.62 -2.35 -21.48
C VAL A 335 15.11 -1.05 -20.84
N TYR A 336 15.62 -1.13 -19.63
CA TYR A 336 16.09 -0.02 -18.80
C TYR A 336 17.61 0.13 -18.78
N GLY A 337 18.36 -0.87 -19.24
CA GLY A 337 19.81 -0.74 -19.39
C GLY A 337 20.19 0.15 -20.57
N GLY A 338 21.45 0.07 -21.02
CA GLY A 338 21.99 0.93 -22.07
C GLY A 338 22.60 2.22 -21.54
N ASP A 339 23.16 3.05 -22.43
CA ASP A 339 23.87 4.28 -22.06
C ASP A 339 22.88 5.32 -21.53
N ARG A 340 22.91 5.55 -20.21
CA ARG A 340 21.96 6.41 -19.51
C ARG A 340 22.69 7.43 -18.63
N PRO A 341 22.19 8.67 -18.51
CA PRO A 341 22.89 9.73 -17.78
C PRO A 341 23.04 9.41 -16.30
N HIS A 342 22.06 8.69 -15.73
CA HIS A 342 22.05 8.23 -14.36
C HIS A 342 21.59 6.77 -14.30
N PRO A 343 22.30 5.90 -13.57
CA PRO A 343 21.85 4.54 -13.31
C PRO A 343 20.48 4.52 -12.61
N ALA A 344 19.64 3.55 -12.95
CA ALA A 344 18.42 3.29 -12.17
C ALA A 344 18.74 2.38 -10.98
N VAL A 345 18.02 2.59 -9.88
CA VAL A 345 18.13 1.76 -8.67
C VAL A 345 17.06 0.67 -8.69
N ILE A 346 17.45 -0.58 -8.47
CA ILE A 346 16.54 -1.73 -8.42
C ILE A 346 16.50 -2.31 -7.01
N GLY A 347 15.34 -2.75 -6.56
CA GLY A 347 15.20 -3.45 -5.29
C GLY A 347 13.86 -4.16 -5.18
N SER A 348 13.62 -4.82 -4.05
CA SER A 348 12.33 -5.48 -3.78
C SER A 348 11.99 -5.39 -2.29
N VAL A 349 10.75 -5.03 -1.99
CA VAL A 349 10.20 -4.98 -0.63
C VAL A 349 10.19 -6.37 0.03
N LYS A 350 10.29 -7.44 -0.77
CA LYS A 350 10.29 -8.82 -0.27
C LYS A 350 11.49 -9.15 0.59
N SER A 351 12.60 -8.40 0.46
CA SER A 351 13.75 -8.59 1.34
C SER A 351 13.40 -8.25 2.80
N VAL A 352 12.47 -7.31 3.01
CA VAL A 352 12.04 -6.84 4.33
C VAL A 352 10.78 -7.56 4.81
N LEU A 353 9.77 -7.70 3.94
CA LEU A 353 8.45 -8.22 4.33
C LEU A 353 8.25 -9.71 4.03
N GLY A 354 9.19 -10.33 3.30
CA GLY A 354 8.94 -11.60 2.62
C GLY A 354 7.99 -11.44 1.43
N HIS A 355 7.74 -12.54 0.74
CA HIS A 355 6.81 -12.58 -0.37
C HIS A 355 5.37 -12.67 0.12
N LEU A 356 4.62 -11.57 -0.04
CA LEU A 356 3.21 -11.47 0.36
C LEU A 356 2.23 -12.10 -0.64
N ASN A 357 2.66 -13.08 -1.44
CA ASN A 357 1.86 -13.79 -2.44
C ASN A 357 0.96 -12.84 -3.26
N THR A 358 -0.37 -12.97 -3.16
CA THR A 358 -1.37 -12.17 -3.89
C THR A 358 -1.32 -10.67 -3.54
N ALA A 359 -0.85 -10.31 -2.35
CA ALA A 359 -0.66 -8.93 -1.89
C ALA A 359 0.73 -8.34 -2.24
N ALA A 360 1.59 -9.08 -2.94
CA ALA A 360 2.94 -8.61 -3.27
C ALA A 360 2.95 -7.38 -4.19
N GLY A 361 2.01 -7.31 -5.15
CA GLY A 361 1.88 -6.17 -6.05
C GLY A 361 1.52 -4.88 -5.32
N VAL A 362 0.49 -4.91 -4.46
CA VAL A 362 0.09 -3.73 -3.67
C VAL A 362 1.18 -3.27 -2.70
N ALA A 363 1.90 -4.20 -2.07
CA ALA A 363 3.04 -3.84 -1.21
C ALA A 363 4.16 -3.13 -1.99
N GLY A 364 4.47 -3.60 -3.21
CA GLY A 364 5.44 -2.96 -4.10
C GLY A 364 5.00 -1.57 -4.54
N VAL A 365 3.71 -1.39 -4.89
CA VAL A 365 3.15 -0.08 -5.24
C VAL A 365 3.22 0.89 -4.06
N ILE A 366 2.82 0.48 -2.86
CA ILE A 366 2.90 1.32 -1.65
C ILE A 366 4.35 1.76 -1.40
N LYS A 367 5.32 0.83 -1.46
CA LYS A 367 6.74 1.19 -1.33
C LYS A 367 7.18 2.18 -2.40
N ALA A 368 6.78 1.99 -3.66
CA ALA A 368 7.16 2.86 -4.76
C ALA A 368 6.56 4.27 -4.61
N VAL A 369 5.30 4.38 -4.17
CA VAL A 369 4.66 5.66 -3.85
C VAL A 369 5.39 6.36 -2.71
N LEU A 370 5.68 5.66 -1.61
CA LEU A 370 6.45 6.23 -0.51
C LEU A 370 7.85 6.69 -0.94
N ALA A 371 8.53 5.91 -1.77
CA ALA A 371 9.83 6.28 -2.29
C ALA A 371 9.74 7.59 -3.13
N LEU A 372 8.66 7.78 -3.91
CA LEU A 372 8.40 9.01 -4.65
C LEU A 372 8.11 10.20 -3.71
N GLU A 373 7.24 10.01 -2.71
CA GLU A 373 6.87 11.02 -1.71
C GLU A 373 8.10 11.50 -0.92
N HIS A 374 8.98 10.58 -0.52
CA HIS A 374 10.20 10.86 0.23
C HIS A 374 11.43 11.14 -0.66
N ALA A 375 11.26 11.11 -1.99
CA ALA A 375 12.34 11.31 -2.97
C ALA A 375 13.58 10.42 -2.72
N THR A 376 13.39 9.24 -2.14
CA THR A 376 14.46 8.37 -1.62
C THR A 376 14.16 6.92 -1.96
N VAL A 377 15.17 6.18 -2.42
CA VAL A 377 15.06 4.73 -2.64
C VAL A 377 15.61 3.99 -1.41
N PRO A 378 14.79 3.29 -0.62
CA PRO A 378 15.28 2.53 0.53
C PRO A 378 16.22 1.42 0.09
N ARG A 379 17.24 1.17 0.93
CA ARG A 379 18.18 0.07 0.69
C ARG A 379 17.50 -1.27 0.90
N GLN A 380 17.96 -2.26 0.16
CA GLN A 380 17.57 -3.63 0.36
C GLN A 380 18.34 -4.22 1.55
N VAL A 381 17.61 -4.91 2.43
CA VAL A 381 18.17 -5.64 3.56
C VAL A 381 17.53 -7.01 3.63
N PRO A 382 18.32 -8.10 3.74
CA PRO A 382 19.79 -8.13 3.73
C PRO A 382 20.37 -8.00 2.31
N PHE A 383 21.57 -7.43 2.20
CA PHE A 383 22.34 -7.39 0.96
C PHE A 383 23.84 -7.31 1.28
N THR A 384 24.65 -8.13 0.60
CA THR A 384 26.10 -8.23 0.77
C THR A 384 26.82 -7.83 -0.51
N ALA A 385 26.51 -8.48 -1.63
CA ALA A 385 27.15 -8.23 -2.92
C ALA A 385 26.22 -8.65 -4.07
N PRO A 386 26.29 -7.96 -5.23
CA PRO A 386 25.54 -8.37 -6.42
C PRO A 386 25.86 -9.80 -6.81
N ASN A 387 24.84 -10.55 -7.22
CA ASN A 387 25.01 -11.90 -7.75
C ASN A 387 25.91 -11.89 -8.99
N ARG A 388 26.96 -12.72 -8.97
CA ARG A 388 27.95 -12.79 -10.06
C ARG A 388 27.38 -13.23 -11.40
N ALA A 389 26.23 -13.89 -11.39
CA ALA A 389 25.52 -14.30 -12.60
C ALA A 389 24.79 -13.14 -13.30
N LEU A 390 24.66 -11.98 -12.65
CA LEU A 390 24.04 -10.79 -13.24
C LEU A 390 25.03 -10.16 -14.23
N GLY A 391 24.80 -10.40 -15.53
CA GLY A 391 25.53 -9.75 -16.61
C GLY A 391 24.90 -8.40 -16.94
N GLY A 392 25.40 -7.31 -16.38
CA GLY A 392 24.88 -5.95 -16.61
C GLY A 392 25.96 -4.94 -16.95
N THR A 393 25.55 -3.81 -17.52
CA THR A 393 26.47 -2.73 -17.94
C THR A 393 26.87 -1.78 -16.81
N GLY A 394 26.33 -1.98 -15.59
CA GLY A 394 26.48 -1.10 -14.44
C GLY A 394 25.41 0.00 -14.34
N ASN A 395 24.45 0.01 -15.27
CA ASN A 395 23.41 1.04 -15.38
C ASN A 395 22.13 0.70 -14.60
N LEU A 396 21.99 -0.54 -14.13
CA LEU A 396 21.08 -0.92 -13.08
C LEU A 396 21.88 -1.24 -11.81
N ARG A 397 21.62 -0.50 -10.73
CA ARG A 397 22.31 -0.66 -9.45
C ARG A 397 21.34 -1.25 -8.43
N ILE A 398 21.71 -2.35 -7.79
CA ILE A 398 20.93 -2.91 -6.69
C ILE A 398 20.93 -1.89 -5.55
N ALA A 399 19.79 -1.69 -4.88
CA ALA A 399 19.59 -0.74 -3.79
C ALA A 399 20.48 -1.05 -2.57
N SER A 400 21.75 -0.71 -2.67
CA SER A 400 22.78 -0.87 -1.65
C SER A 400 23.19 0.49 -1.08
N GLN A 401 24.05 0.48 -0.07
CA GLN A 401 24.59 1.72 0.51
C GLN A 401 25.20 2.65 -0.54
N ASP A 402 25.99 2.12 -1.46
CA ASP A 402 26.67 2.91 -2.48
C ASP A 402 25.73 3.34 -3.60
N ALA A 403 24.69 2.55 -3.89
CA ALA A 403 23.73 2.85 -4.96
C ALA A 403 22.76 3.96 -4.59
N THR A 404 22.42 4.09 -3.32
CA THR A 404 21.49 5.11 -2.83
C THR A 404 22.21 6.35 -2.26
N ALA A 405 23.55 6.37 -2.25
CA ALA A 405 24.34 7.44 -1.65
C ALA A 405 24.13 8.80 -2.34
N ASP A 406 23.95 8.78 -3.66
CA ASP A 406 23.74 9.98 -4.48
C ASP A 406 22.26 10.43 -4.52
N GLY A 407 21.39 9.79 -3.71
CA GLY A 407 19.95 10.03 -3.69
C GLY A 407 19.21 9.48 -4.92
N TRP A 408 17.97 9.92 -5.12
CA TRP A 408 17.21 9.61 -6.34
C TRP A 408 17.45 10.71 -7.38
N PRO A 409 18.27 10.45 -8.42
CA PRO A 409 18.59 11.46 -9.42
C PRO A 409 17.31 11.92 -10.13
N VAL A 410 17.16 13.23 -10.29
CA VAL A 410 16.02 13.86 -10.96
C VAL A 410 16.49 14.40 -12.31
N PRO A 411 16.52 13.57 -13.37
CA PRO A 411 16.82 14.07 -14.71
C PRO A 411 15.68 15.00 -15.16
N ASP A 412 15.96 16.29 -15.40
CA ASP A 412 15.13 17.35 -16.03
C ASP A 412 13.58 17.16 -16.10
N GLY A 413 12.96 16.60 -15.05
CA GLY A 413 11.59 16.07 -15.11
C GLY A 413 11.16 15.37 -13.82
N PRO A 414 9.94 14.80 -13.78
CA PRO A 414 9.43 14.17 -12.58
C PRO A 414 10.14 12.84 -12.25
N ARG A 415 10.29 12.54 -10.96
CA ARG A 415 10.74 11.19 -10.53
C ARG A 415 9.73 10.15 -10.98
N ARG A 416 10.24 9.05 -11.53
CA ARG A 416 9.45 7.90 -11.97
C ARG A 416 9.98 6.61 -11.38
N ALA A 417 9.06 5.80 -10.85
CA ALA A 417 9.30 4.43 -10.45
C ALA A 417 8.53 3.48 -11.35
N ALA A 418 8.97 2.23 -11.44
CA ALA A 418 8.12 1.17 -11.98
C ALA A 418 8.08 -0.03 -11.04
N VAL A 419 6.97 -0.78 -11.10
CA VAL A 419 6.69 -1.92 -10.24
C VAL A 419 6.44 -3.15 -11.11
N SER A 420 7.14 -4.24 -10.85
CA SER A 420 6.96 -5.54 -11.51
C SER A 420 6.37 -6.57 -10.55
N SER A 421 5.43 -7.38 -11.04
CA SER A 421 5.03 -8.60 -10.34
C SER A 421 4.72 -9.73 -11.33
N PHE A 422 5.37 -10.87 -11.13
CA PHE A 422 5.29 -12.01 -12.04
C PHE A 422 4.67 -13.21 -11.32
N GLY A 423 3.51 -13.65 -11.81
CA GLY A 423 2.78 -14.78 -11.26
C GLY A 423 3.31 -16.11 -11.77
N ILE A 424 3.39 -17.11 -10.88
CA ILE A 424 3.64 -18.49 -11.31
C ILE A 424 2.58 -18.93 -12.32
N GLY A 425 2.98 -19.63 -13.38
CA GLY A 425 2.14 -19.88 -14.56
C GLY A 425 2.33 -18.85 -15.69
N GLY A 426 2.97 -17.71 -15.39
CA GLY A 426 3.50 -16.76 -16.38
C GLY A 426 2.64 -15.53 -16.63
N THR A 427 1.67 -15.20 -15.77
CA THR A 427 0.95 -13.93 -15.87
C THR A 427 1.83 -12.83 -15.28
N ASN A 428 2.26 -11.90 -16.11
CA ASN A 428 3.17 -10.82 -15.74
C ASN A 428 2.43 -9.50 -15.72
N ALA A 429 2.74 -8.63 -14.77
CA ALA A 429 2.23 -7.28 -14.72
C ALA A 429 3.38 -6.28 -14.47
N HIS A 430 3.30 -5.12 -15.11
CA HIS A 430 4.22 -4.00 -14.92
C HIS A 430 3.45 -2.69 -14.86
N ALA A 431 3.83 -1.79 -13.95
CA ALA A 431 3.19 -0.48 -13.77
C ALA A 431 4.24 0.63 -13.66
N VAL A 432 3.98 1.77 -14.28
CA VAL A 432 4.84 2.96 -14.27
C VAL A 432 4.18 4.07 -13.46
N LEU A 433 4.83 4.48 -12.38
CA LEU A 433 4.40 5.51 -11.45
C LEU A 433 5.26 6.77 -11.60
N GLU A 434 4.64 7.92 -11.40
CA GLU A 434 5.28 9.24 -11.44
C GLU A 434 4.95 10.02 -10.18
N GLN A 435 5.88 10.86 -9.71
CA GLN A 435 5.66 11.74 -8.57
C GLN A 435 4.39 12.59 -8.77
N ALA A 436 3.66 12.85 -7.69
CA ALA A 436 2.50 13.72 -7.74
C ALA A 436 2.84 15.12 -8.30
N PRO A 437 1.92 15.77 -9.03
CA PRO A 437 2.10 17.16 -9.44
C PRO A 437 2.24 18.06 -8.20
N PRO A 438 3.02 19.15 -8.27
CA PRO A 438 3.15 20.09 -7.16
C PRO A 438 1.77 20.61 -6.74
N THR A 439 1.46 20.54 -5.44
CA THR A 439 0.21 21.13 -4.92
C THR A 439 0.30 22.65 -5.05
N ILE A 440 -0.38 23.22 -6.03
CA ILE A 440 -0.54 24.68 -6.13
C ILE A 440 -1.53 25.10 -5.05
N ARG A 441 -1.04 25.46 -3.87
CA ARG A 441 -1.86 26.14 -2.87
C ARG A 441 -2.14 27.55 -3.37
N PRO A 442 -3.41 28.03 -3.37
CA PRO A 442 -3.67 29.45 -3.54
C PRO A 442 -2.86 30.21 -2.49
N GLU A 443 -1.97 31.10 -2.92
CA GLU A 443 -1.26 31.98 -2.00
C GLU A 443 -2.31 32.66 -1.12
N GLN A 444 -2.18 32.49 0.21
CA GLN A 444 -2.95 33.31 1.13
C GLN A 444 -2.65 34.77 0.78
N PRO A 445 -3.67 35.64 0.58
CA PRO A 445 -3.41 37.03 0.28
C PRO A 445 -2.48 37.59 1.37
N PRO A 446 -1.36 38.23 1.00
CA PRO A 446 -0.42 38.75 1.98
C PRO A 446 -1.20 39.61 2.96
N HIS A 447 -1.12 39.30 4.24
CA HIS A 447 -1.67 40.14 5.29
C HIS A 447 -1.16 41.55 5.05
N ALA A 448 -2.08 42.47 4.73
CA ALA A 448 -1.80 43.86 4.51
C ALA A 448 -1.36 44.48 5.85
N GLY A 449 -0.07 44.38 6.15
CA GLY A 449 0.51 44.95 7.35
C GLY A 449 1.74 44.23 7.86
N GLN A 450 2.85 44.31 7.12
CA GLN A 450 4.17 44.63 7.69
C GLN A 450 5.22 44.70 6.57
N ALA A 451 5.45 45.92 6.10
CA ALA A 451 6.66 46.23 5.34
C ALA A 451 7.84 46.32 6.30
N GLY A 452 8.84 45.46 6.10
CA GLY A 452 10.22 45.69 6.52
C GLY A 452 10.76 44.77 7.61
N GLN A 453 11.52 43.74 7.23
CA GLN A 453 12.97 43.62 7.47
C GLN A 453 13.48 42.23 7.04
N ASN A 454 14.57 42.22 6.28
CA ASN A 454 15.23 41.05 5.73
C ASN A 454 16.05 40.30 6.82
N GLY A 455 15.81 38.99 6.96
CA GLY A 455 16.63 38.03 7.71
C GLY A 455 16.12 36.59 7.47
N PRO A 456 16.99 35.56 7.48
CA PRO A 456 16.59 34.18 7.18
C PRO A 456 15.83 33.60 8.38
N ALA A 457 14.58 33.23 8.18
CA ALA A 457 13.69 32.89 9.28
C ALA A 457 13.25 31.42 9.22
N GLU A 458 13.79 30.64 10.15
CA GLU A 458 13.14 29.45 10.72
C GLU A 458 11.75 29.87 11.25
N HIS A 459 10.68 29.44 10.59
CA HIS A 459 9.31 29.64 11.09
C HIS A 459 8.76 28.31 11.60
N ALA A 460 9.13 27.99 12.84
CA ALA A 460 8.37 27.10 13.69
C ALA A 460 7.22 27.91 14.33
N GLY A 461 6.03 27.30 14.35
CA GLY A 461 4.74 27.78 14.85
C GLY A 461 4.75 28.99 15.79
N GLN A 462 4.18 30.09 15.30
CA GLN A 462 3.65 31.18 16.10
C GLN A 462 2.56 31.92 15.29
N ASP A 463 1.47 31.22 14.98
CA ASP A 463 0.19 31.89 14.69
C ASP A 463 -0.39 32.37 16.03
N ALA A 464 -0.04 33.61 16.39
CA ALA A 464 -0.63 34.31 17.51
C ALA A 464 -2.08 34.72 17.18
N GLY A 465 -3.03 34.00 17.77
CA GLY A 465 -4.43 34.32 18.06
C GLY A 465 -5.13 35.45 17.31
N ASP A 466 -5.86 35.11 16.24
CA ASP A 466 -7.17 35.72 15.88
C ASP A 466 -7.93 34.93 14.77
N GLY A 467 -7.70 33.62 14.67
CA GLY A 467 -8.41 32.78 13.70
C GLY A 467 -9.87 32.51 14.10
N PRO A 468 -10.81 32.36 13.15
CA PRO A 468 -12.19 32.00 13.48
C PRO A 468 -12.21 30.64 14.18
N VAL A 469 -13.03 30.52 15.24
CA VAL A 469 -13.28 29.24 15.92
C VAL A 469 -13.85 28.24 14.92
N ARG A 470 -13.24 27.06 14.84
CA ARG A 470 -13.66 25.94 13.99
C ARG A 470 -14.06 24.75 14.85
N TRP A 471 -14.91 23.89 14.30
CA TRP A 471 -15.47 22.73 15.00
C TRP A 471 -14.95 21.43 14.40
N ALA A 472 -14.12 20.71 15.15
CA ALA A 472 -13.68 19.37 14.79
C ALA A 472 -14.75 18.36 15.21
N LEU A 473 -15.22 17.57 14.24
CA LEU A 473 -16.26 16.56 14.45
C LEU A 473 -15.61 15.18 14.56
N LEU A 474 -15.74 14.55 15.71
CA LEU A 474 -15.26 13.20 15.94
C LEU A 474 -16.44 12.28 16.17
N SER A 475 -16.38 11.09 15.60
CA SER A 475 -17.36 10.06 15.91
C SER A 475 -16.74 8.68 15.86
N ALA A 476 -17.31 7.74 16.61
CA ALA A 476 -16.91 6.34 16.60
C ALA A 476 -18.09 5.43 16.93
N HIS A 477 -17.88 4.12 16.76
CA HIS A 477 -18.89 3.13 17.10
C HIS A 477 -19.02 2.91 18.62
N THR A 478 -17.98 3.19 19.41
CA THR A 478 -18.02 3.08 20.88
C THR A 478 -17.31 4.27 21.51
N GLU A 479 -17.56 4.52 22.79
CA GLU A 479 -16.86 5.56 23.54
C GLU A 479 -15.36 5.27 23.64
N THR A 480 -14.98 4.01 23.89
CA THR A 480 -13.57 3.59 23.90
C THR A 480 -12.87 3.88 22.57
N ALA A 481 -13.53 3.57 21.44
CA ALA A 481 -12.99 3.86 20.12
C ALA A 481 -12.87 5.37 19.87
N LEU A 482 -13.85 6.17 20.30
CA LEU A 482 -13.80 7.64 20.19
C LEU A 482 -12.60 8.22 20.96
N ARG A 483 -12.39 7.75 22.19
CA ARG A 483 -11.28 8.21 23.05
C ARG A 483 -9.91 7.77 22.52
N THR A 484 -9.82 6.52 22.04
CA THR A 484 -8.61 6.00 21.38
C THR A 484 -8.25 6.83 20.15
N TRP A 485 -9.25 7.09 19.30
CA TRP A 485 -9.09 7.94 18.11
C TRP A 485 -8.69 9.36 18.45
N ALA A 486 -9.30 9.96 19.48
CA ALA A 486 -8.94 11.30 19.94
C ALA A 486 -7.46 11.37 20.39
N GLY A 487 -6.99 10.36 21.11
CA GLY A 487 -5.59 10.25 21.53
C GLY A 487 -4.62 10.16 20.35
N ALA A 488 -4.95 9.31 19.36
CA ALA A 488 -4.14 9.15 18.15
C ALA A 488 -4.08 10.45 17.31
N LEU A 489 -5.19 11.18 17.23
CA LEU A 489 -5.30 12.41 16.44
C LEU A 489 -4.62 13.62 17.10
N ALA A 490 -4.51 13.64 18.43
CA ALA A 490 -4.03 14.81 19.17
C ALA A 490 -2.64 15.30 18.74
N GLY A 491 -1.72 14.37 18.44
CA GLY A 491 -0.37 14.71 17.97
C GLY A 491 -0.38 15.38 16.59
N PRO A 492 -0.88 14.68 15.54
CA PRO A 492 -0.97 15.22 14.19
C PRO A 492 -1.79 16.50 14.10
N ALA A 493 -2.96 16.56 14.75
CA ALA A 493 -3.86 17.73 14.69
C ALA A 493 -3.22 19.00 15.26
N GLY A 494 -2.24 18.88 16.17
CA GLY A 494 -1.50 20.00 16.71
C GLY A 494 -0.44 20.59 15.77
N ARG A 495 -0.14 19.92 14.65
CA ARG A 495 0.94 20.30 13.71
C ARG A 495 0.42 20.68 12.33
N LEU A 496 -0.84 20.36 12.02
CA LEU A 496 -1.46 20.59 10.72
C LEU A 496 -2.33 21.86 10.74
N PRO A 497 -2.56 22.49 9.57
CA PRO A 497 -3.51 23.59 9.48
C PRO A 497 -4.89 23.17 9.98
N LEU A 498 -5.44 23.91 10.95
CA LEU A 498 -6.71 23.58 11.60
C LEU A 498 -7.87 23.46 10.60
N ALA A 499 -7.85 24.29 9.54
CA ALA A 499 -8.85 24.25 8.48
C ALA A 499 -8.89 22.90 7.77
N ASP A 500 -7.72 22.35 7.46
CA ASP A 500 -7.57 21.08 6.73
C ASP A 500 -8.03 19.93 7.63
N VAL A 501 -7.59 19.90 8.90
CA VAL A 501 -8.01 18.89 9.87
C VAL A 501 -9.53 18.86 10.03
N VAL A 502 -10.15 20.03 10.23
CA VAL A 502 -11.61 20.14 10.39
C VAL A 502 -12.35 19.76 9.11
N HIS A 503 -11.81 20.12 7.94
CA HIS A 503 -12.38 19.72 6.66
C HIS A 503 -12.39 18.18 6.54
N THR A 504 -11.23 17.54 6.68
CA THR A 504 -11.08 16.08 6.56
C THR A 504 -11.96 15.32 7.53
N LEU A 505 -12.04 15.75 8.79
CA LEU A 505 -12.91 15.11 9.79
C LEU A 505 -14.41 15.23 9.45
N ARG A 506 -14.79 16.30 8.76
CA ARG A 506 -16.20 16.56 8.44
C ARG A 506 -16.66 15.84 7.18
N THR A 507 -15.82 15.81 6.14
CA THR A 507 -16.19 15.33 4.80
C THR A 507 -15.62 13.94 4.49
N GLY A 508 -14.45 13.61 5.02
CA GLY A 508 -13.73 12.38 4.72
C GLY A 508 -13.86 11.27 5.76
N ARG A 509 -14.81 11.38 6.69
CA ARG A 509 -15.06 10.37 7.74
C ARG A 509 -16.55 10.06 7.83
N SER A 510 -16.85 8.80 8.12
CA SER A 510 -18.23 8.37 8.40
C SER A 510 -18.68 8.85 9.77
N HIS A 511 -19.91 9.36 9.86
CA HIS A 511 -20.47 9.90 11.11
C HIS A 511 -21.23 8.84 11.90
N ARG A 512 -20.59 8.31 12.94
CA ARG A 512 -21.05 7.17 13.76
C ARG A 512 -21.88 7.58 14.96
N ARG A 513 -22.33 6.60 15.76
CA ARG A 513 -23.32 6.83 16.84
C ARG A 513 -22.80 7.61 18.04
N VAL A 514 -21.54 7.43 18.44
CA VAL A 514 -20.93 8.18 19.54
C VAL A 514 -20.24 9.39 18.91
N ARG A 515 -20.69 10.59 19.24
CA ARG A 515 -20.29 11.83 18.57
C ARG A 515 -19.75 12.84 19.58
N CYS A 516 -18.74 13.60 19.17
CA CYS A 516 -18.15 14.68 19.93
C CYS A 516 -17.77 15.82 18.98
N ALA A 517 -18.09 17.06 19.37
CA ALA A 517 -17.69 18.26 18.64
C ALA A 517 -16.78 19.10 19.54
N LEU A 518 -15.56 19.38 19.06
CA LEU A 518 -14.58 20.18 19.78
C LEU A 518 -14.38 21.51 19.05
N SER A 519 -14.58 22.62 19.74
CA SER A 519 -14.25 23.94 19.19
C SER A 519 -12.76 24.23 19.36
N ALA A 520 -12.12 24.88 18.40
CA ALA A 520 -10.75 25.35 18.54
C ALA A 520 -10.49 26.56 17.64
N ALA A 521 -9.70 27.51 18.11
CA ALA A 521 -9.18 28.61 17.29
C ALA A 521 -7.79 28.30 16.71
N THR A 522 -7.06 27.33 17.28
CA THR A 522 -5.71 26.95 16.86
C THR A 522 -5.51 25.43 16.83
N PRO A 523 -4.53 24.93 16.04
CA PRO A 523 -4.13 23.51 16.08
C PRO A 523 -3.74 23.04 17.50
N GLY A 524 -3.01 23.88 18.24
CA GLY A 524 -2.57 23.57 19.60
C GLY A 524 -3.72 23.41 20.59
N GLU A 525 -4.74 24.27 20.51
CA GLU A 525 -5.95 24.14 21.32
C GLU A 525 -6.70 22.84 21.02
N LEU A 526 -6.88 22.51 19.73
CA LEU A 526 -7.52 21.26 19.32
C LEU A 526 -6.77 20.05 19.89
N ALA A 527 -5.44 20.03 19.80
CA ALA A 527 -4.61 18.97 20.34
C ALA A 527 -4.79 18.78 21.86
N VAL A 528 -4.89 19.87 22.63
CA VAL A 528 -5.14 19.80 24.08
C VAL A 528 -6.51 19.20 24.37
N LYS A 529 -7.56 19.65 23.68
CA LYS A 529 -8.92 19.13 23.85
C LYS A 529 -9.02 17.65 23.47
N LEU A 530 -8.34 17.23 22.40
CA LEU A 530 -8.27 15.83 22.00
C LEU A 530 -7.59 14.93 23.05
N ARG A 531 -6.50 15.40 23.69
CA ARG A 531 -5.87 14.67 24.81
C ARG A 531 -6.80 14.57 26.01
N ALA A 532 -7.44 15.68 26.38
CA ALA A 532 -8.41 15.68 27.48
C ALA A 532 -9.57 14.69 27.22
N LEU A 533 -10.06 14.64 25.99
CA LEU A 533 -11.07 13.65 25.56
C LEU A 533 -10.55 12.21 25.68
N ALA A 534 -9.30 11.96 25.27
CA ALA A 534 -8.68 10.65 25.41
C ALA A 534 -8.54 10.21 26.90
N ASP A 535 -8.20 11.15 27.79
CA ASP A 535 -7.94 10.91 29.21
C ASP A 535 -9.20 10.79 30.09
N GLY A 536 -10.38 10.61 29.49
CA GLY A 536 -11.64 10.45 30.22
C GLY A 536 -12.39 11.76 30.47
N GLY A 537 -12.00 12.86 29.81
CA GLY A 537 -12.75 14.12 29.83
C GLY A 537 -14.20 13.94 29.40
N ASP A 538 -15.08 14.83 29.87
CA ASP A 538 -16.50 14.77 29.56
C ASP A 538 -16.72 14.87 28.05
N LEU A 539 -17.68 14.10 27.51
CA LEU A 539 -18.05 14.15 26.09
C LEU A 539 -18.79 15.45 25.73
N ALA A 540 -18.96 16.34 26.72
CA ALA A 540 -19.71 17.58 26.61
C ALA A 540 -19.29 18.36 25.37
N ALA A 541 -20.26 18.52 24.46
CA ALA A 541 -20.17 19.51 23.41
C ALA A 541 -19.95 20.88 24.07
N ASP A 542 -18.83 21.53 23.74
CA ASP A 542 -18.79 23.00 23.77
C ASP A 542 -20.12 23.47 23.15
N ALA A 543 -20.80 24.49 23.72
CA ALA A 543 -22.15 24.91 23.32
C ALA A 543 -22.28 25.07 21.79
N ALA A 544 -22.62 23.96 21.13
CA ALA A 544 -22.41 23.85 19.70
C ALA A 544 -23.42 24.76 19.00
N PRO A 545 -23.00 25.43 17.93
CA PRO A 545 -23.91 26.28 17.19
C PRO A 545 -25.13 25.45 16.72
N LYS A 546 -26.28 26.12 16.59
CA LYS A 546 -27.59 25.46 16.41
C LYS A 546 -27.64 24.53 15.20
N ASP A 547 -26.82 24.78 14.19
CA ASP A 547 -26.65 23.97 12.98
C ASP A 547 -25.94 22.63 13.22
N LEU A 548 -25.15 22.50 14.30
CA LEU A 548 -24.51 21.23 14.69
C LEU A 548 -25.35 20.39 15.66
N GLN A 549 -26.41 20.95 16.26
CA GLN A 549 -27.27 20.20 17.18
C GLN A 549 -28.03 19.01 16.56
N PRO A 550 -28.44 19.01 15.28
CA PRO A 550 -29.02 17.81 14.66
C PRO A 550 -27.98 16.70 14.42
N TRP A 551 -26.69 17.04 14.44
CA TRP A 551 -25.61 16.07 14.28
C TRP A 551 -25.16 15.49 15.62
N LEU A 552 -25.07 16.28 16.69
CA LEU A 552 -24.81 15.78 18.05
C LEU A 552 -25.97 14.92 18.55
#